data_AF-A0A514EIF0-F1
#
_entry.id   AF-A0A514EIF0-F1
#
_cell.length_a   1.000
_cell.length_b   1.000
_cell.length_c   1.000
_cell.angle_alpha   90.00
_cell.angle_beta   90.00
_cell.angle_gamma   90.00
#
_symmetry.space_group_name_H-M   'P 1'
#
loop_
_entity.id
_entity.type
_entity.pdbx_description
1 polymer ?
#
loop_
_entity_poly.entity_id
_entity_poly.type
_entity_poly.pdbx_seq_one_letter_code
_entity_poly.pdbx_strand_id
1 'polypeptide(L)' 'MPLKRRRGRPPVGNAAMTPAQRAANYRFNRKMAAQAAYRKEVSDAAMIDALRDAMARGEADYALKLLADLRVRVQASKA' A
#
# COMPACT_ATOMS: atom_id res chain seq x y z
N MET A 1 43.31 -10.01 -4.55
CA MET A 1 42.76 -9.51 -3.27
C MET A 1 41.28 -9.92 -3.17
N PRO A 2 40.87 -10.81 -2.26
CA PRO A 2 39.46 -11.17 -2.12
C PRO A 2 38.65 -9.98 -1.57
N LEU A 3 37.55 -9.65 -2.24
CA LEU A 3 36.65 -8.57 -1.82
C LEU A 3 36.02 -8.91 -0.46
N LYS A 4 36.12 -7.99 0.52
CA LYS A 4 35.43 -8.13 1.80
C LYS A 4 33.92 -8.25 1.55
N ARG A 5 33.33 -9.39 1.92
CA ARG A 5 31.88 -9.57 1.90
C ARG A 5 31.24 -8.49 2.77
N ARG A 6 30.47 -7.58 2.15
CA ARG A 6 29.59 -6.66 2.87
C ARG A 6 28.57 -7.50 3.63
N ARG A 7 28.72 -7.61 4.96
CA ARG A 7 27.63 -8.10 5.81
C ARG A 7 26.46 -7.14 5.57
N GLY A 8 25.31 -7.67 5.15
CA GLY A 8 24.12 -6.88 4.87
C GLY A 8 23.69 -6.07 6.10
N ARG A 9 22.69 -5.19 5.93
CA ARG A 9 22.15 -4.40 7.05
C ARG A 9 21.74 -5.36 8.18
N PRO A 10 22.21 -5.16 9.41
CA PRO A 10 21.74 -5.95 10.54
C PRO A 10 20.21 -5.85 10.64
N PRO A 11 19.51 -6.92 11.04
CA PRO A 11 18.07 -6.92 11.16
C PRO A 11 17.62 -5.82 12.13
N VAL A 12 16.51 -5.16 11.81
CA VAL A 12 15.88 -4.19 12.71
C VAL A 12 14.99 -5.00 13.66
N GLY A 13 15.43 -5.22 14.91
CA GLY A 13 14.71 -5.96 15.95
C GLY A 13 15.34 -7.30 16.36
N ASN A 14 14.75 -7.97 17.35
CA ASN A 14 15.31 -9.17 17.99
C ASN A 14 15.34 -10.44 17.12
N ALA A 15 14.58 -10.47 16.02
CA ALA A 15 14.59 -11.57 15.06
C ALA A 15 14.20 -11.08 13.65
N ALA A 16 14.83 -11.66 12.62
CA ALA A 16 14.41 -11.42 11.25
C ALA A 16 13.07 -12.11 10.98
N MET A 17 12.07 -11.38 10.48
CA MET A 17 10.83 -11.99 9.99
C MET A 17 11.14 -13.01 8.90
N THR A 18 10.48 -14.16 8.97
CA THR A 18 10.47 -15.13 7.87
C THR A 18 9.80 -14.53 6.62
N PRO A 19 10.09 -15.03 5.41
CA PRO A 19 9.37 -14.61 4.20
C PRO A 19 7.83 -14.72 4.32
N ALA A 20 7.34 -15.77 4.97
CA ALA A 20 5.91 -15.98 5.20
C ALA A 20 5.30 -14.90 6.10
N GLN A 21 5.96 -14.57 7.21
CA GLN A 21 5.53 -13.49 8.11
C GLN A 21 5.53 -12.13 7.40
N ARG A 22 6.55 -11.84 6.59
CA ARG A 22 6.58 -10.61 5.76
C ARG A 22 5.39 -10.55 4.80
N ALA A 23 5.08 -11.65 4.11
CA ALA A 23 3.96 -11.70 3.18
C ALA A 23 2.61 -11.50 3.91
N ALA A 24 2.42 -12.14 5.07
CA ALA A 24 1.23 -11.96 5.89
C ALA A 24 1.07 -10.51 6.36
N ASN A 25 2.14 -9.91 6.90
CA ASN A 25 2.12 -8.50 7.32
C ASN A 25 1.87 -7.54 6.16
N TYR A 26 2.47 -7.79 5.00
CA TYR A 26 2.21 -6.98 3.80
C TYR A 26 0.73 -7.02 3.42
N ARG A 27 0.11 -8.22 3.36
CA ARG A 27 -1.32 -8.36 3.04
C ARG A 27 -2.21 -7.69 4.08
N PHE A 28 -1.90 -7.86 5.37
CA PHE A 28 -2.64 -7.23 6.45
C PHE A 28 -2.58 -5.70 6.37
N ASN A 29 -1.37 -5.14 6.27
CA ASN A 29 -1.17 -3.69 6.17
C ASN A 29 -1.82 -3.12 4.91
N ARG A 30 -1.76 -3.84 3.79
CA ARG A 30 -2.41 -3.44 2.53
C ARG A 30 -3.94 -3.38 2.67
N LYS A 31 -4.56 -4.36 3.32
CA LYS A 31 -6.00 -4.35 3.63
C LYS A 31 -6.37 -3.18 4.55
N MET A 32 -5.58 -2.94 5.60
CA MET A 32 -5.83 -1.83 6.54
C MET A 32 -5.69 -0.46 5.86
N ALA A 33 -4.69 -0.30 4.98
CA ALA A 33 -4.50 0.93 4.22
C ALA A 33 -5.67 1.20 3.25
N ALA A 34 -6.19 0.17 2.59
CA ALA A 34 -7.37 0.29 1.74
C ALA A 34 -8.62 0.73 2.54
N GLN A 35 -8.86 0.14 3.72
CA GLN A 35 -9.96 0.57 4.59
C GLN A 35 -9.82 2.02 5.08
N ALA A 36 -8.59 2.50 5.25
CA ALA A 36 -8.30 3.87 5.67
C ALA A 36 -8.34 4.89 4.52
N ALA A 37 -8.56 4.47 3.27
CA ALA A 37 -8.38 5.31 2.08
C ALA A 37 -9.26 6.56 2.04
N TYR A 38 -10.40 6.57 2.73
CA TYR A 38 -11.26 7.75 2.83
C TYR A 38 -10.76 8.79 3.87
N ARG A 39 -10.00 8.37 4.89
CA ARG A 39 -9.73 9.20 6.08
C ARG A 39 -8.35 9.87 6.10
N LYS A 40 -7.42 9.45 5.24
CA LYS A 40 -6.03 9.93 5.25
C LYS A 40 -5.48 10.09 3.84
N GLU A 41 -4.42 10.90 3.71
CA GLU A 41 -3.50 10.82 2.58
C GLU A 41 -2.88 9.42 2.52
N VAL A 42 -3.57 8.52 1.83
CA VAL A 42 -3.07 7.18 1.53
C VAL A 42 -2.33 7.18 0.20
N SER A 43 -1.45 6.21 -0.01
CA SER A 43 -0.79 6.04 -1.30
C SER A 43 -1.78 5.71 -2.41
N ASP A 44 -1.45 6.02 -3.66
CA ASP A 44 -2.32 5.74 -4.80
C ASP A 44 -2.64 4.25 -4.94
N ALA A 45 -1.68 3.38 -4.60
CA ALA A 45 -1.89 1.93 -4.57
C ALA A 45 -2.99 1.52 -3.57
N ALA A 46 -3.00 2.10 -2.37
CA ALA A 46 -4.04 1.84 -1.38
C ALA A 46 -5.41 2.38 -1.82
N MET A 47 -5.43 3.51 -2.55
CA MET A 47 -6.65 4.10 -3.10
C MET A 47 -7.25 3.25 -4.24
N ILE A 48 -6.39 2.65 -5.09
CA ILE A 48 -6.82 1.69 -6.12
C ILE A 48 -7.37 0.41 -5.48
N ASP A 49 -6.74 -0.10 -4.43
CA ASP A 49 -7.24 -1.28 -3.71
C ASP A 49 -8.60 -0.99 -3.05
N ALA A 50 -8.78 0.21 -2.48
CA ALA A 50 -10.07 0.64 -1.93
C ALA A 50 -11.15 0.76 -3.02
N LEU A 51 -10.79 1.29 -4.19
CA LEU A 51 -11.71 1.37 -5.34
C LEU A 51 -12.15 -0.04 -5.77
N ARG A 52 -11.22 -1.01 -5.84
CA ARG A 52 -11.55 -2.40 -6.15
C ARG A 52 -12.48 -3.04 -5.11
N ASP A 53 -12.25 -2.80 -3.83
CA ASP A 53 -13.13 -3.31 -2.75
C ASP A 53 -14.53 -2.67 -2.82
N ALA A 54 -14.61 -1.35 -3.04
CA ALA A 54 -15.87 -0.63 -3.20
C ALA A 54 -16.69 -1.14 -4.39
N MET A 55 -16.05 -1.37 -5.54
CA MET A 55 -16.70 -1.98 -6.71
C MET A 55 -17.19 -3.40 -6.42
N ALA A 56 -16.40 -4.23 -5.73
CA ALA A 56 -16.79 -5.60 -5.37
C ALA A 56 -17.98 -5.63 -4.40
N ARG A 57 -18.14 -4.61 -3.55
CA ARG A 57 -19.25 -4.46 -2.60
C ARG A 57 -20.49 -3.81 -3.21
N GLY A 58 -20.40 -3.28 -4.44
CA GLY A 58 -21.49 -2.54 -5.08
C GLY A 58 -21.69 -1.12 -4.52
N GLU A 59 -20.71 -0.56 -3.83
CA GLU A 59 -20.77 0.78 -3.23
C GLU A 59 -20.46 1.86 -4.29
N ALA A 60 -21.39 2.08 -5.22
CA ALA A 60 -21.18 2.91 -6.41
C ALA A 60 -20.74 4.36 -6.09
N ASP A 61 -21.41 5.03 -5.15
CA ASP A 61 -21.07 6.40 -4.76
C ASP A 61 -19.67 6.50 -4.15
N TYR A 62 -19.28 5.49 -3.37
CA TYR A 62 -17.96 5.44 -2.76
C TYR A 62 -16.87 5.21 -3.80
N ALA A 63 -17.11 4.31 -4.76
CA ALA A 63 -16.21 4.07 -5.88
C ALA A 63 -16.01 5.33 -6.74
N LEU A 64 -17.10 6.07 -7.05
CA LEU A 64 -17.03 7.31 -7.81
C LEU A 64 -16.20 8.39 -7.10
N LYS A 65 -16.36 8.51 -5.78
CA LYS A 65 -15.57 9.46 -4.98
C LYS A 65 -14.08 9.14 -5.02
N LEU A 66 -13.69 7.87 -4.84
CA LEU A 66 -12.30 7.43 -4.93
C LEU A 66 -11.70 7.67 -6.32
N LEU A 67 -12.50 7.50 -7.37
CA LEU A 67 -12.09 7.71 -8.75
C LEU A 67 -11.87 9.20 -9.07
N ALA A 68 -12.72 10.07 -8.53
CA ALA A 68 -12.55 11.52 -8.64
C ALA A 68 -11.26 11.99 -7.96
N ASP A 69 -10.98 11.52 -6.74
CA ASP A 69 -9.74 11.86 -6.01
C ASP A 69 -8.49 11.36 -6.77
N LEU A 70 -8.53 10.14 -7.32
CA LEU A 70 -7.43 9.62 -8.15
C LEU A 70 -7.16 10.49 -9.37
N ARG A 71 -8.21 10.96 -10.04
CA ARG A 71 -8.08 11.86 -11.21
C ARG A 71 -7.35 13.16 -10.84
N VAL A 72 -7.71 13.78 -9.72
CA VAL A 72 -7.07 15.03 -9.25
C VAL A 72 -5.58 14.82 -9.00
N ARG A 73 -5.20 13.71 -8.33
CA ARG A 73 -3.79 13.42 -8.05
C ARG A 73 -2.95 13.20 -9.31
N VAL A 74 -3.48 12.47 -10.28
CA VAL A 74 -2.79 12.22 -11.57
C VAL A 74 -2.61 13.52 -12.36
N GLN A 75 -3.55 14.46 -12.26
CA GLN A 75 -3.40 15.77 -12.87
C GLN A 75 -2.35 16.62 -12.16
N ALA A 76 -2.34 16.60 -10.82
CA ALA A 76 -1.33 17.30 -10.02
C ALA A 76 0.08 16.77 -10.26
N SER A 77 0.28 15.48 -10.49
CA SER A 77 1.60 14.90 -10.78
C SER A 77 2.16 15.23 -12.17
N LYS A 78 1.33 15.78 -13.07
CA LYS A 78 1.72 16.17 -14.44
C LYS A 78 2.15 17.64 -14.54
N ALA A 79 1.88 18.45 -13.52
CA ALA A 79 2.27 19.86 -13.43
C ALA A 79 3.67 19.99 -12.82
#